data_AF-A0A6P7HCR3-F1
#
_entry.id   AF-A0A6P7HCR3-F1
#
_cell.length_a   1.000
_cell.length_b   1.000
_cell.length_c   1.000
_cell.angle_alpha   90.00
_cell.angle_beta   90.00
_cell.angle_gamma   90.00
#
_symmetry.space_group_name_H-M   'P 1'
#
loop_
_entity.id
_entity.type
_entity.pdbx_description
1 polymer ?
#
loop_
_entity_poly.entity_id
_entity_poly.type
_entity_poly.pdbx_seq_one_letter_code
_entity_poly.pdbx_strand_id
1 'polypeptide(L)'
;NRITLAAENLQVISSKQVSISPSKEKDEHISTRITKDVSQLSPSVSLQTPASFMYNLPRESKLKFDPPHLQKATRNNLINNSFHFDNKKTSWVFVEHFYREDKKQPYRCAPKLTDAHIRPTNFQKLKVKLATEVLSGSVASGMQTYMTLGALPLDAAGTIEVINKFDKLFDIFNSTNICHPNKFKNVFKGLDYQLNYIDDMWTFLDNLKIYKGNKDVTSKSKFLT
;
A
#
# COMPACT_ATOMS: atom_id res chain seq x y z
N ASN A 1 -18.70 23.26 13.66
CA ASN A 1 -18.53 24.36 12.69
C ASN A 1 -17.14 24.53 12.08
N ARG A 2 -16.26 23.51 12.07
CA ARG A 2 -15.02 23.50 11.25
C ARG A 2 -15.01 22.44 10.14
N ILE A 3 -15.92 21.46 10.21
CA ILE A 3 -16.12 20.42 9.19
C ILE A 3 -16.92 20.98 8.00
N THR A 4 -17.83 21.92 8.24
CA THR A 4 -18.67 22.56 7.21
C THR A 4 -17.86 23.44 6.25
N LEU A 5 -16.85 24.16 6.76
CA LEU A 5 -16.00 25.07 5.96
C LEU A 5 -15.03 24.32 5.03
N ALA A 6 -14.66 23.08 5.36
CA ALA A 6 -13.83 22.23 4.52
C ALA A 6 -14.65 21.59 3.38
N ALA A 7 -15.91 21.24 3.65
CA ALA A 7 -16.83 20.70 2.65
C ALA A 7 -17.24 21.76 1.60
N GLU A 8 -17.48 23.01 2.02
CA GLU A 8 -17.81 24.10 1.09
C GLU A 8 -16.66 24.44 0.13
N ASN A 9 -15.41 24.38 0.60
CA ASN A 9 -14.24 24.63 -0.25
C ASN A 9 -13.97 23.49 -1.26
N LEU A 10 -14.38 22.25 -0.97
CA LEU A 10 -14.30 21.13 -1.89
C LEU A 10 -15.39 21.19 -2.98
N GLN A 11 -16.59 21.70 -2.67
CA GLN A 11 -17.67 21.88 -3.66
C GLN A 11 -17.37 22.98 -4.68
N VAL A 12 -16.68 24.05 -4.29
CA VAL A 12 -16.32 25.14 -5.21
C VAL A 12 -15.33 24.70 -6.30
N ILE A 13 -14.50 23.69 -6.02
CA ILE A 13 -13.52 23.16 -6.99
C ILE A 13 -14.18 22.22 -8.02
N SER A 14 -15.26 21.53 -7.64
CA SER A 14 -16.00 20.61 -8.52
C SER A 14 -16.83 21.32 -9.60
N SER A 15 -17.14 22.62 -9.45
CA SER A 15 -18.06 23.34 -10.35
C SER A 15 -17.41 23.90 -11.61
N LYS A 16 -16.09 23.76 -11.79
CA LYS A 16 -15.35 24.17 -12.99
C LYS A 16 -14.78 22.97 -13.75
N GLN A 17 -15.65 22.18 -14.36
CA GLN A 17 -15.24 21.28 -15.46
C GLN A 17 -15.90 21.73 -16.75
N VAL A 18 -15.08 22.30 -17.63
CA VAL A 18 -15.43 22.60 -19.02
C VAL A 18 -15.54 21.26 -19.77
N SER A 19 -16.69 21.05 -20.38
CA SER A 19 -17.03 19.91 -21.23
C SER A 19 -16.30 19.98 -22.57
N ILE A 20 -15.63 18.90 -22.98
CA ILE A 20 -15.17 18.72 -24.37
C ILE A 20 -15.50 17.28 -24.80
N SER A 21 -16.28 17.18 -25.88
CA SER A 21 -16.69 15.95 -26.56
C SER A 21 -15.62 15.43 -27.53
N PRO A 22 -15.59 14.11 -27.84
CA PRO A 22 -14.54 13.53 -28.68
C PRO A 22 -14.93 13.53 -30.17
N SER A 23 -14.08 14.10 -31.03
CA SER A 23 -14.07 13.81 -32.47
C SER A 23 -12.88 12.93 -32.84
N LYS A 24 -13.14 11.96 -33.71
CA LYS A 24 -12.23 10.93 -34.23
C LYS A 24 -11.33 11.51 -35.32
N GLU A 25 -10.03 11.17 -35.34
CA GLU A 25 -9.33 10.79 -36.58
C GLU A 25 -7.94 10.17 -36.35
N LYS A 26 -7.46 9.46 -37.39
CA LYS A 26 -6.52 8.35 -37.41
C LYS A 26 -5.03 8.75 -37.58
N ASP A 27 -4.18 7.86 -37.07
CA ASP A 27 -2.90 7.34 -37.57
C ASP A 27 -1.73 8.25 -38.02
N GLU A 28 -0.56 7.87 -37.48
CA GLU A 28 0.81 8.05 -38.00
C GLU A 28 1.37 9.47 -38.17
N HIS A 29 1.61 10.20 -37.07
CA HIS A 29 2.77 11.12 -36.94
C HIS A 29 3.04 11.66 -35.51
N ILE A 30 2.71 10.90 -34.46
CA ILE A 30 2.55 11.44 -33.09
C ILE A 30 3.87 11.66 -32.30
N SER A 31 5.01 11.07 -32.69
CA SER A 31 6.20 11.08 -31.82
C SER A 31 6.96 12.42 -31.75
N THR A 32 6.72 13.38 -32.64
CA THR A 32 7.56 14.60 -32.74
C THR A 32 6.82 15.92 -32.55
N ARG A 33 5.49 15.89 -32.34
CA ARG A 33 4.69 17.10 -31.99
C ARG A 33 4.33 17.21 -30.50
N ILE A 34 4.37 16.11 -29.74
CA ILE A 34 4.03 16.12 -28.30
C ILE A 34 5.00 16.99 -27.47
N THR A 35 6.24 17.21 -27.92
CA THR A 35 7.20 18.04 -27.17
C THR A 35 7.03 19.54 -27.36
N LYS A 36 6.21 20.02 -28.31
CA LYS A 36 6.02 21.46 -28.56
C LYS A 36 4.70 22.05 -28.06
N ASP A 37 3.66 21.23 -27.83
CA ASP A 37 2.36 21.74 -27.36
C ASP A 37 2.19 21.72 -25.82
N VAL A 38 3.15 21.16 -25.07
CA VAL A 38 3.13 21.17 -23.58
C VAL A 38 3.53 22.53 -23.00
N SER A 39 4.12 23.44 -23.79
CA SER A 39 4.52 24.78 -23.31
C SER A 39 3.42 25.84 -23.35
N GLN A 40 2.20 25.49 -23.78
CA GLN A 40 1.05 26.43 -23.83
C GLN A 40 -0.11 26.01 -22.91
N LEU A 41 0.05 24.96 -22.10
CA LEU A 41 -0.88 24.60 -21.03
C LEU A 41 -0.51 25.39 -19.76
N SER A 42 -1.51 26.10 -19.22
CA SER A 42 -1.45 26.90 -17.99
C SER A 42 -0.65 26.24 -16.85
N PRO A 43 0.18 27.01 -16.11
CA PRO A 43 1.07 26.47 -15.08
C PRO A 43 0.32 26.17 -13.79
N SER A 44 -0.45 25.08 -13.71
CA SER A 44 -1.09 24.70 -12.42
C SER A 44 -1.54 23.25 -12.25
N VAL A 45 -0.87 22.25 -12.85
CA VAL A 45 -0.97 20.85 -12.38
C VAL A 45 0.44 20.29 -12.27
N SER A 46 1.05 20.48 -11.11
CA SER A 46 2.35 19.88 -10.82
C SER A 46 2.18 18.40 -10.50
N LEU A 47 2.92 17.55 -11.22
CA LEU A 47 3.13 16.14 -10.87
C LEU A 47 3.86 16.10 -9.53
N GLN A 48 3.11 16.05 -8.44
CA GLN A 48 3.67 15.91 -7.10
C GLN A 48 3.76 14.42 -6.79
N THR A 49 4.93 13.97 -6.34
CA THR A 49 4.99 12.70 -5.60
C THR A 49 4.04 12.83 -4.39
N PRO A 50 3.42 11.74 -3.90
CA PRO A 50 2.62 11.80 -2.67
C PRO A 50 3.41 12.39 -1.49
N ALA A 51 4.72 12.16 -1.46
CA ALA A 51 5.65 12.82 -0.56
C ALA A 51 5.60 14.36 -0.67
N SER A 52 5.54 14.92 -1.89
CA SER A 52 5.37 16.37 -2.13
C SER A 52 3.97 16.88 -1.78
N PHE A 53 2.91 16.10 -1.98
CA PHE A 53 1.54 16.49 -1.61
C PHE A 53 1.37 16.59 -0.08
N MET A 54 2.04 15.71 0.67
CA MET A 54 2.10 15.77 2.13
C MET A 54 2.75 17.05 2.70
N TYR A 55 3.52 17.80 1.91
CA TYR A 55 4.07 19.10 2.33
C TYR A 55 3.04 20.23 2.36
N ASN A 56 1.88 20.07 1.70
CA ASN A 56 0.83 21.08 1.63
C ASN A 56 -0.27 20.90 2.68
N LEU A 57 -0.16 19.88 3.54
CA LEU A 57 -1.05 19.69 4.68
C LEU A 57 -0.59 20.56 5.88
N PRO A 58 -1.50 21.04 6.76
CA PRO A 58 -1.16 21.87 7.92
C PRO A 58 -0.01 21.27 8.75
N ARG A 59 0.87 22.12 9.33
CA ARG A 59 2.13 21.69 9.98
C ARG A 59 1.99 20.70 11.15
N GLU A 60 0.80 20.55 11.73
CA GLU A 60 0.50 19.55 12.77
C GLU A 60 0.18 18.15 12.20
N SER A 61 -0.07 18.06 10.89
CA SER A 61 -0.24 16.83 10.10
C SER A 61 1.00 16.53 9.25
N LYS A 62 2.21 16.77 9.79
CA LYS A 62 3.46 16.18 9.28
C LYS A 62 3.42 14.69 9.52
N LEU A 63 2.61 14.00 8.73
CA LEU A 63 2.50 12.57 8.71
C LEU A 63 3.89 12.02 8.33
N LYS A 64 4.64 11.54 9.32
CA LYS A 64 5.94 10.88 9.14
C LYS A 64 5.74 9.49 8.53
N PHE A 65 5.11 9.43 7.36
CA PHE A 65 4.94 8.17 6.65
C PHE A 65 6.16 7.97 5.77
N ASP A 66 7.10 7.17 6.25
CA ASP A 66 8.20 6.62 5.46
C ASP A 66 7.77 5.20 5.04
N PRO A 67 7.26 5.01 3.80
CA PRO A 67 6.70 3.74 3.38
C PRO A 67 7.69 2.57 3.48
N PRO A 68 8.97 2.72 3.08
CA PRO A 68 10.02 1.73 3.38
C PRO A 68 10.17 1.37 4.86
N HIS A 69 10.13 2.36 5.75
CA HIS A 69 10.24 2.11 7.19
C HIS A 69 9.00 1.45 7.77
N LEU A 70 7.81 1.84 7.30
CA LEU A 70 6.57 1.18 7.69
C LEU A 70 6.59 -0.30 7.29
N GLN A 71 6.96 -0.63 6.06
CA GLN A 71 7.04 -2.02 5.61
C GLN A 71 7.99 -2.84 6.49
N LYS A 72 9.17 -2.28 6.84
CA LYS A 72 10.08 -2.91 7.79
C LYS A 72 9.45 -3.11 9.16
N ALA A 73 8.80 -2.08 9.70
CA ALA A 73 8.17 -2.12 11.01
C ALA A 73 7.03 -3.14 11.05
N THR A 74 6.15 -3.15 10.05
CA THR A 74 5.07 -4.11 9.89
C THR A 74 5.61 -5.53 9.84
N ARG A 75 6.60 -5.80 8.98
CA ARG A 75 7.20 -7.14 8.88
C ARG A 75 7.81 -7.57 10.21
N ASN A 76 8.60 -6.70 10.84
CA ASN A 76 9.28 -7.03 12.11
C ASN A 76 8.28 -7.28 13.25
N ASN A 77 7.19 -6.52 13.31
CA ASN A 77 6.13 -6.75 14.29
C ASN A 77 5.39 -8.05 13.98
N LEU A 78 5.05 -8.32 12.72
CA LEU A 78 4.34 -9.53 12.32
C LEU A 78 5.13 -10.81 12.61
N ILE A 79 6.46 -10.77 12.53
CA ILE A 79 7.33 -11.89 12.91
C ILE A 79 7.20 -12.24 14.40
N ASN A 80 7.10 -11.23 15.28
CA ASN A 80 7.24 -11.41 16.73
C ASN A 80 5.91 -11.35 17.49
N ASN A 81 4.88 -10.80 16.87
CA ASN A 81 3.62 -10.43 17.49
C ASN A 81 2.44 -10.83 16.57
N SER A 82 1.24 -10.93 17.15
CA SER A 82 -0.02 -11.05 16.41
C SER A 82 -0.73 -9.72 16.34
N PHE A 83 -1.35 -9.42 15.20
CA PHE A 83 -2.23 -8.27 15.04
C PHE A 83 -3.67 -8.73 15.14
N HIS A 84 -4.46 -8.03 15.92
CA HIS A 84 -5.85 -8.33 16.22
C HIS A 84 -6.72 -7.18 15.74
N PHE A 85 -7.66 -7.48 14.87
CA PHE A 85 -8.58 -6.53 14.22
C PHE A 85 -9.79 -7.30 13.70
N ASP A 86 -10.99 -6.71 13.68
CA ASP A 86 -12.20 -7.29 13.07
C ASP A 86 -12.43 -8.80 13.37
N ASN A 87 -12.23 -9.20 14.64
CA ASN A 87 -12.29 -10.60 15.11
C ASN A 87 -11.32 -11.58 14.42
N LYS A 88 -10.36 -11.07 13.66
CA LYS A 88 -9.25 -11.80 13.05
C LYS A 88 -7.99 -11.62 13.86
N LYS A 89 -7.08 -12.57 13.72
CA LYS A 89 -5.71 -12.48 14.25
C LYS A 89 -4.71 -12.88 13.17
N THR A 90 -3.55 -12.23 13.16
CA THR A 90 -2.44 -12.65 12.31
C THR A 90 -1.53 -13.64 13.03
N SER A 91 -0.83 -14.46 12.25
CA SER A 91 0.27 -15.29 12.73
C SER A 91 1.32 -15.44 11.64
N TRP A 92 2.58 -15.26 12.01
CA TRP A 92 3.71 -15.46 11.11
C TRP A 92 3.82 -16.90 10.61
N VAL A 93 3.38 -17.87 11.42
CA VAL A 93 3.39 -19.30 11.09
C VAL A 93 2.68 -19.58 9.77
N PHE A 94 1.64 -18.81 9.43
CA PHE A 94 0.95 -18.97 8.15
C PHE A 94 1.83 -18.54 6.95
N VAL A 95 2.67 -17.52 7.11
CA VAL A 95 3.64 -17.11 6.08
C VAL A 95 4.73 -18.17 5.94
N GLU A 96 5.22 -18.72 7.05
CA GLU A 96 6.20 -19.81 7.03
C GLU A 96 5.64 -21.07 6.36
N HIS A 97 4.39 -21.42 6.67
CA HIS A 97 3.70 -22.56 6.07
C HIS A 97 3.52 -22.38 4.56
N PHE A 98 3.00 -21.22 4.14
CA PHE A 98 2.89 -20.89 2.72
C PHE A 98 4.23 -21.02 1.99
N TYR A 99 5.29 -20.41 2.52
CA TYR A 99 6.60 -20.51 1.89
C TYR A 99 7.12 -21.95 1.83
N ARG A 100 6.90 -22.76 2.87
CA ARG A 100 7.31 -24.17 2.89
C ARG A 100 6.64 -24.97 1.78
N GLU A 101 5.35 -24.78 1.56
CA GLU A 101 4.61 -25.50 0.53
C GLU A 101 4.89 -24.95 -0.88
N ASP A 102 4.97 -23.63 -1.02
CA ASP A 102 5.32 -22.96 -2.27
C ASP A 102 6.71 -23.33 -2.77
N LYS A 103 7.71 -23.39 -1.88
CA LYS A 103 9.09 -23.75 -2.23
C LYS A 103 9.23 -25.14 -2.86
N LYS A 104 8.28 -26.06 -2.61
CA LYS A 104 8.28 -27.42 -3.19
C LYS A 104 7.74 -27.44 -4.62
N GLN A 105 7.00 -26.40 -5.03
CA GLN A 105 6.37 -26.37 -6.34
C GLN A 105 7.38 -25.99 -7.43
N PRO A 106 7.30 -26.61 -8.62
CA PRO A 106 8.14 -26.23 -9.76
C PRO A 106 7.84 -24.78 -10.21
N TYR A 107 6.58 -24.36 -10.10
CA TYR A 107 6.12 -23.02 -10.41
C TYR A 107 5.58 -22.36 -9.15
N ARG A 108 6.41 -21.49 -8.58
CA ARG A 108 6.14 -20.81 -7.32
C ARG A 108 5.23 -19.61 -7.52
N CYS A 109 4.25 -19.43 -6.65
CA CYS A 109 3.44 -18.22 -6.56
C CYS A 109 4.28 -17.03 -6.03
N ALA A 110 5.25 -17.31 -5.15
CA ALA A 110 6.11 -16.29 -4.55
C ALA A 110 7.60 -16.62 -4.73
N PRO A 111 8.12 -16.62 -5.99
CA PRO A 111 9.47 -17.09 -6.30
C PRO A 111 10.59 -16.27 -5.64
N LYS A 112 10.31 -14.99 -5.31
CA LYS A 112 11.26 -14.10 -4.64
C LYS A 112 11.51 -14.46 -3.17
N LEU A 113 10.57 -15.16 -2.53
CA LEU A 113 10.73 -15.55 -1.13
C LEU A 113 11.86 -16.58 -1.00
N THR A 114 12.68 -16.37 0.02
CA THR A 114 13.82 -17.21 0.40
C THR A 114 13.85 -17.35 1.92
N ASP A 115 14.74 -18.19 2.45
CA ASP A 115 14.85 -18.40 3.89
C ASP A 115 15.20 -17.11 4.65
N ALA A 116 15.92 -16.17 4.01
CA ALA A 116 16.23 -14.85 4.56
C ALA A 116 15.00 -13.94 4.74
N HIS A 117 13.91 -14.21 4.01
CA HIS A 117 12.65 -13.49 4.17
C HIS A 117 11.86 -14.01 5.37
N ILE A 118 11.86 -15.33 5.55
CA ILE A 118 11.04 -16.03 6.53
C ILE A 118 11.68 -16.03 7.92
N ARG A 119 12.99 -16.28 7.98
CA ARG A 119 13.78 -16.29 9.22
C ARG A 119 14.97 -15.33 9.08
N PRO A 120 14.72 -14.01 9.05
CA PRO A 120 15.77 -13.01 8.86
C PRO A 120 16.69 -12.90 10.08
N THR A 121 17.99 -12.82 9.83
CA THR A 121 18.98 -12.39 10.84
C THR A 121 18.79 -10.91 11.23
N ASN A 122 19.44 -10.45 12.30
CA ASN A 122 19.33 -9.06 12.74
C ASN A 122 19.72 -8.04 11.65
N PHE A 123 20.76 -8.33 10.86
CA PHE A 123 21.13 -7.49 9.71
C PHE A 123 20.11 -7.56 8.57
N GLN A 124 19.49 -8.72 8.34
CA GLN A 124 18.45 -8.88 7.33
C GLN A 124 17.12 -8.22 7.75
N LYS A 125 16.86 -8.07 9.05
CA LYS A 125 15.71 -7.30 9.57
C LYS A 125 15.76 -5.80 9.21
N LEU A 126 16.95 -5.28 8.89
CA LEU A 126 17.13 -3.89 8.46
C LEU A 126 16.89 -3.69 6.96
N LYS A 127 16.91 -4.75 6.16
CA LYS A 127 16.75 -4.67 4.69
C LYS A 127 15.29 -4.43 4.32
N VAL A 128 15.00 -3.23 3.79
CA VAL A 128 13.66 -2.86 3.26
C VAL A 128 13.22 -3.85 2.19
N LYS A 129 14.11 -4.19 1.25
CA LYS A 129 13.81 -5.10 0.14
C LYS A 129 13.17 -6.41 0.60
N LEU A 130 13.74 -7.04 1.63
CA LEU A 130 13.20 -8.29 2.16
C LEU A 130 11.81 -8.09 2.80
N ALA A 131 11.59 -6.95 3.46
CA ALA A 131 10.29 -6.63 4.03
C ALA A 131 9.23 -6.40 2.94
N THR A 132 9.55 -5.63 1.91
CA THR A 132 8.64 -5.35 0.78
C THR A 132 8.32 -6.59 -0.04
N GLU A 133 9.27 -7.51 -0.21
CA GLU A 133 9.03 -8.76 -0.95
C GLU A 133 8.13 -9.74 -0.16
N VAL A 134 8.27 -9.81 1.17
CA VAL A 134 7.34 -10.53 2.06
C VAL A 134 5.95 -9.92 2.01
N LEU A 135 5.86 -8.60 2.18
CA LEU A 135 4.60 -7.87 2.30
C LEU A 135 4.03 -7.48 0.94
N SER A 136 4.21 -8.34 -0.07
CA SER A 136 3.81 -8.05 -1.44
C SER A 136 2.46 -8.66 -1.82
N GLY A 137 1.78 -8.05 -2.80
CA GLY A 137 0.51 -8.54 -3.33
C GLY A 137 0.61 -9.95 -3.94
N SER A 138 1.80 -10.33 -4.46
CA SER A 138 2.05 -11.70 -4.94
C SER A 138 2.03 -12.73 -3.82
N VAL A 139 2.57 -12.38 -2.64
CA VAL A 139 2.53 -13.25 -1.46
C VAL A 139 1.10 -13.36 -0.93
N ALA A 140 0.37 -12.24 -0.81
CA ALA A 140 -1.03 -12.28 -0.42
C ALA A 140 -1.87 -13.15 -1.37
N SER A 141 -1.70 -12.99 -2.68
CA SER A 141 -2.43 -13.77 -3.69
C SER A 141 -2.07 -15.26 -3.66
N GLY A 142 -0.78 -15.58 -3.48
CA GLY A 142 -0.32 -16.95 -3.31
C GLY A 142 -0.90 -17.60 -2.06
N MET A 143 -0.81 -16.92 -0.91
CA MET A 143 -1.40 -17.40 0.35
C MET A 143 -2.92 -17.60 0.24
N GLN A 144 -3.63 -16.67 -0.41
CA GLN A 144 -5.06 -16.80 -0.68
C GLN A 144 -5.37 -18.03 -1.55
N THR A 145 -4.59 -18.26 -2.60
CA THR A 145 -4.75 -19.43 -3.47
C THR A 145 -4.59 -20.72 -2.69
N TYR A 146 -3.54 -20.83 -1.86
CA TYR A 146 -3.31 -22.01 -1.04
C TYR A 146 -4.39 -22.21 0.02
N MET A 147 -4.92 -21.13 0.60
CA MET A 147 -6.04 -21.21 1.53
C MET A 147 -7.30 -21.73 0.84
N THR A 148 -7.62 -21.23 -0.35
CA THR A 148 -8.76 -21.69 -1.16
C THR A 148 -8.63 -23.16 -1.58
N LEU A 149 -7.41 -23.63 -1.86
CA LEU A 149 -7.12 -25.03 -2.19
C LEU A 149 -7.03 -25.95 -0.95
N GLY A 150 -7.23 -25.43 0.27
CA GLY A 150 -7.15 -26.20 1.50
C GLY A 150 -5.72 -26.52 1.99
N ALA A 151 -4.70 -25.95 1.34
CA ALA A 151 -3.29 -26.10 1.74
C ALA A 151 -2.88 -25.10 2.85
N LEU A 152 -3.66 -24.04 3.08
CA LEU A 152 -3.57 -23.20 4.26
C LEU A 152 -4.91 -23.18 5.03
N PRO A 153 -4.88 -23.08 6.37
CA PRO A 153 -6.09 -22.97 7.17
C PRO A 153 -6.79 -21.62 6.95
N LEU A 154 -8.12 -21.59 7.14
CA LEU A 154 -8.93 -20.38 7.02
C LEU A 154 -8.48 -19.25 7.97
N ASP A 155 -7.89 -19.60 9.11
CA ASP A 155 -7.28 -18.67 10.06
C ASP A 155 -6.18 -17.79 9.44
N ALA A 156 -5.62 -18.18 8.29
CA ALA A 156 -4.64 -17.38 7.56
C ALA A 156 -5.22 -16.11 6.93
N ALA A 157 -6.55 -15.99 6.83
CA ALA A 157 -7.24 -14.87 6.21
C ALA A 157 -6.81 -13.51 6.80
N GLY A 158 -6.66 -13.42 8.12
CA GLY A 158 -6.18 -12.21 8.79
C GLY A 158 -4.78 -11.81 8.34
N THR A 159 -3.84 -12.76 8.25
CA THR A 159 -2.47 -12.51 7.78
C THR A 159 -2.47 -12.05 6.31
N ILE A 160 -3.25 -12.71 5.45
CA ILE A 160 -3.38 -12.36 4.03
C ILE A 160 -3.89 -10.93 3.86
N GLU A 161 -4.91 -10.57 4.63
CA GLU A 161 -5.52 -9.24 4.58
C GLU A 161 -4.52 -8.15 4.99
N VAL A 162 -3.76 -8.37 6.07
CA VAL A 162 -2.71 -7.42 6.50
C VAL A 162 -1.65 -7.27 5.42
N ILE A 163 -1.14 -8.36 4.85
CA ILE A 163 -0.13 -8.29 3.78
C ILE A 163 -0.65 -7.46 2.61
N ASN A 164 -1.87 -7.74 2.13
CA ASN A 164 -2.49 -7.01 1.02
C ASN A 164 -2.75 -5.54 1.34
N LYS A 165 -3.15 -5.24 2.59
CA LYS A 165 -3.39 -3.87 3.06
C LYS A 165 -2.12 -3.02 3.00
N PHE A 166 -1.03 -3.55 3.55
CA PHE A 166 0.24 -2.84 3.54
C PHE A 166 0.90 -2.78 2.15
N ASP A 167 0.75 -3.79 1.30
CA ASP A 167 1.22 -3.76 -0.10
C ASP A 167 0.62 -2.59 -0.88
N LYS A 168 -0.72 -2.48 -0.89
CA LYS A 168 -1.44 -1.40 -1.59
C LYS A 168 -1.11 -0.03 -1.02
N LEU A 169 -1.00 0.08 0.31
CA LEU A 169 -0.62 1.34 0.95
C LEU A 169 0.78 1.77 0.51
N PHE A 170 1.72 0.83 0.46
CA PHE A 170 3.07 1.09 -0.01
C PHE A 170 3.10 1.45 -1.50
N ASP A 171 2.33 0.76 -2.33
CA ASP A 171 2.19 1.09 -3.75
C ASP A 171 1.68 2.53 -3.95
N ILE A 172 0.66 2.96 -3.21
CA ILE A 172 0.13 4.33 -3.29
C ILE A 172 1.22 5.37 -2.98
N PHE A 173 2.01 5.14 -1.93
CA PHE A 173 3.02 6.11 -1.50
C PHE A 173 4.35 6.02 -2.25
N ASN A 174 4.65 4.90 -2.89
CA ASN A 174 5.95 4.66 -3.54
C ASN A 174 5.86 4.52 -5.07
N SER A 175 4.70 4.80 -5.65
CA SER A 175 4.48 4.69 -7.09
C SER A 175 4.88 5.93 -7.88
N THR A 176 5.48 5.70 -9.04
CA THR A 176 5.85 6.72 -10.03
C THR A 176 5.23 6.48 -11.41
N ASN A 177 4.42 5.44 -11.60
CA ASN A 177 3.86 5.11 -12.92
C ASN A 177 2.66 5.99 -13.25
N ILE A 178 2.58 6.55 -14.46
CA ILE A 178 1.43 7.36 -14.87
C ILE A 178 0.19 6.48 -15.09
N CYS A 179 0.38 5.30 -15.69
CA CYS A 179 -0.64 4.32 -15.97
C CYS A 179 -0.08 2.91 -15.75
N HIS A 180 -0.68 2.18 -14.82
CA HIS A 180 -0.35 0.82 -14.46
C HIS A 180 -1.67 0.04 -14.28
N PRO A 181 -1.76 -1.24 -14.71
CA PRO A 181 -3.00 -2.03 -14.60
C PRO A 181 -3.53 -2.14 -13.16
N ASN A 182 -2.63 -2.31 -12.18
CA ASN A 182 -2.96 -2.09 -10.78
C ASN A 182 -3.00 -0.58 -10.49
N LYS A 183 -4.20 -0.04 -10.28
CA LYS A 183 -4.43 1.39 -10.00
C LYS A 183 -3.68 1.92 -8.76
N PHE A 184 -3.40 1.08 -7.77
CA PHE A 184 -2.65 1.49 -6.58
C PHE A 184 -1.18 1.79 -6.89
N LYS A 185 -0.66 1.26 -8.00
CA LYS A 185 0.68 1.55 -8.54
C LYS A 185 0.69 2.68 -9.56
N ASN A 186 -0.37 3.50 -9.61
CA ASN A 186 -0.35 4.76 -10.34
C ASN A 186 0.21 5.86 -9.44
N VAL A 187 0.79 6.89 -10.04
CA VAL A 187 1.29 8.06 -9.32
C VAL A 187 0.17 8.66 -8.49
N PHE A 188 0.51 9.13 -7.30
CA PHE A 188 -0.47 9.78 -6.45
C PHE A 188 -0.98 11.06 -7.11
N LYS A 189 -2.30 11.17 -7.22
CA LYS A 189 -2.98 12.33 -7.80
C LYS A 189 -4.08 12.86 -6.88
N GLY A 190 -4.20 12.32 -5.66
CA GLY A 190 -5.30 12.63 -4.75
C GLY A 190 -6.66 12.19 -5.27
N LEU A 191 -6.70 11.10 -6.05
CA LEU A 191 -7.97 10.56 -6.57
C LEU A 191 -8.77 9.91 -5.44
N ASP A 192 -10.10 9.88 -5.55
CA ASP A 192 -10.99 9.37 -4.50
C ASP A 192 -10.59 7.98 -4.02
N TYR A 193 -10.25 7.05 -4.91
CA TYR A 193 -9.83 5.71 -4.49
C TYR A 193 -8.51 5.70 -3.70
N GLN A 194 -7.63 6.67 -3.92
CA GLN A 194 -6.37 6.80 -3.17
C GLN A 194 -6.67 7.37 -1.78
N LEU A 195 -7.49 8.43 -1.72
CA LEU A 195 -7.87 9.09 -0.47
C LEU A 195 -8.71 8.15 0.42
N ASN A 196 -9.73 7.51 -0.13
CA ASN A 196 -10.58 6.56 0.59
C ASN A 196 -9.75 5.38 1.11
N TYR A 197 -8.80 4.88 0.32
CA TYR A 197 -7.93 3.79 0.78
C TYR A 197 -6.99 4.20 1.91
N ILE A 198 -6.47 5.43 1.86
CA ILE A 198 -5.66 5.99 2.94
C ILE A 198 -6.52 6.13 4.22
N ASP A 199 -7.74 6.62 4.10
CA ASP A 199 -8.69 6.76 5.23
C ASP A 199 -9.08 5.41 5.83
N ASP A 200 -9.37 4.42 4.98
CA ASP A 200 -9.61 3.02 5.39
C ASP A 200 -8.40 2.45 6.15
N MET A 201 -7.19 2.78 5.70
CA MET A 201 -5.95 2.35 6.36
C MET A 201 -5.71 3.05 7.68
N TRP A 202 -6.08 4.33 7.82
CA TRP A 202 -6.06 5.03 9.11
C TRP A 202 -7.00 4.38 10.11
N THR A 203 -8.25 4.15 9.70
CA THR A 203 -9.25 3.47 10.52
C THR A 203 -8.77 2.07 10.93
N PHE A 204 -8.16 1.32 9.99
CA PHE A 204 -7.58 0.01 10.29
C PHE A 204 -6.46 0.10 11.32
N LEU A 205 -5.53 1.06 11.18
CA LEU A 205 -4.40 1.23 12.10
C LEU A 205 -4.84 1.68 13.50
N ASP A 206 -5.83 2.56 13.60
CA ASP A 206 -6.37 3.04 14.89
C ASP A 206 -7.04 1.92 15.69
N ASN A 207 -7.67 0.96 14.99
CA ASN A 207 -8.32 -0.19 15.61
C ASN A 207 -7.39 -1.40 15.78
N LEU A 208 -6.16 -1.32 15.28
CA LEU A 208 -5.20 -2.42 15.31
C LEU A 208 -4.64 -2.63 16.72
N LYS A 209 -4.85 -3.82 17.29
CA LYS A 209 -4.22 -4.22 18.55
C LYS A 209 -3.09 -5.20 18.29
N ILE A 210 -1.98 -5.05 18.99
CA ILE A 210 -0.78 -5.87 18.79
C ILE A 210 -0.47 -6.62 20.07
N TYR A 211 -0.37 -7.94 19.97
CA TYR A 211 -0.14 -8.83 21.10
C TYR A 211 1.16 -9.60 20.96
N LYS A 212 1.93 -9.68 22.04
CA LYS A 212 3.07 -10.59 22.18
C LYS A 212 2.67 -11.73 23.11
N GLY A 213 2.27 -12.86 22.52
CA GLY A 213 1.54 -13.90 23.26
C GLY A 213 0.21 -13.33 23.75
N ASN A 214 -0.03 -13.35 25.07
CA ASN A 214 -1.26 -12.80 25.67
C ASN A 214 -1.12 -11.34 26.15
N LYS A 215 0.05 -10.71 25.96
CA LYS A 215 0.30 -9.35 26.45
C LYS A 215 0.04 -8.33 25.33
N ASP A 216 -0.85 -7.37 25.59
CA ASP A 216 -1.05 -6.22 24.71
C ASP A 216 0.20 -5.31 24.74
N VAL A 217 0.77 -5.06 23.57
CA VAL A 217 1.96 -4.23 23.35
C VAL A 217 1.70 -3.13 22.33
N THR A 218 0.45 -2.80 22.06
CA THR A 218 0.03 -1.81 21.04
C THR A 218 0.75 -0.48 21.22
N SER A 219 0.75 0.07 22.44
CA SER A 219 1.42 1.35 22.77
C SER A 219 2.94 1.36 22.58
N LYS A 220 3.59 0.18 22.62
CA LYS A 220 5.05 0.03 22.44
C LYS A 220 5.44 -0.26 21.00
N SER A 221 4.45 -0.52 20.15
CA SER A 221 4.67 -0.94 18.77
C SER A 221 4.83 0.29 17.88
N LYS A 222 6.07 0.56 17.48
CA LYS A 222 6.46 1.72 16.68
C LYS A 222 5.98 1.58 15.22
N PHE A 223 4.70 1.77 14.95
CA PHE A 223 4.20 1.91 13.58
C PHE A 223 4.24 3.37 13.10
N LEU A 224 4.17 4.35 14.02
CA LEU A 224 3.88 5.76 13.70
C LEU A 224 4.75 6.77 14.49
N THR A 225 6.06 6.53 14.65
CA THR A 225 6.95 7.47 15.39
C THR A 225 7.56 8.55 14.50
#